data_AF-A0A962DVG5-F1
#
_entry.id   AF-A0A962DVG5-F1
#
_cell.length_a   1.000
_cell.length_b   1.000
_cell.length_c   1.000
_cell.angle_alpha   90.00
_cell.angle_beta   90.00
_cell.angle_gamma   90.00
#
_symmetry.space_group_name_H-M   'P 1'
#
loop_
_entity.id
_entity.type
_entity.pdbx_description
1 polymer ?
#
loop_
_entity_poly.entity_id
_entity_poly.type
_entity_poly.pdbx_seq_one_letter_code
_entity_poly.pdbx_strand_id
1 'polypeptide(L)'
;MHIAILGNSGSGKSTLARRLVQRMQLECLDLDTIAWEPGQIAVPRSPHAAAEDVRRFCTTHRRWVIEGCYASLIRVSFEFQPRLVFLNPG
;
A
#
# COMPACT_ATOMS: atom_id res chain seq x y z
N MET A 1 0.74 14.10 4.67
CA MET A 1 0.65 13.82 3.22
C MET A 1 0.63 12.32 3.08
N HIS A 2 -0.39 11.82 2.40
CA HIS A 2 -0.67 10.40 2.27
C HIS A 2 -0.89 10.13 0.78
N ILE A 3 -0.24 9.09 0.25
CA ILE A 3 -0.33 8.71 -1.16
C ILE A 3 -0.71 7.23 -1.22
N ALA A 4 -1.75 6.90 -1.97
CA ALA A 4 -2.10 5.52 -2.27
C ALA A 4 -1.83 5.28 -3.76
N ILE A 5 -1.04 4.26 -4.09
CA ILE A 5 -0.69 3.92 -5.47
C ILE A 5 -1.37 2.60 -5.83
N LEU A 6 -2.27 2.64 -6.80
CA LEU A 6 -2.96 1.47 -7.33
C LEU A 6 -2.49 1.20 -8.75
N GLY A 7 -2.26 -0.07 -9.10
CA GLY A 7 -1.88 -0.47 -10.46
C GLY A 7 -1.49 -1.94 -10.55
N ASN A 8 -1.51 -2.49 -11.76
CA ASN A 8 -1.19 -3.91 -11.97
C ASN A 8 0.30 -4.24 -11.72
N SER A 9 0.62 -5.53 -11.61
CA SER A 9 2.02 -5.96 -11.57
C SER A 9 2.76 -5.45 -12.81
N GLY A 10 4.03 -5.06 -12.64
CA GLY A 10 4.83 -4.48 -13.71
C GLY A 10 4.58 -3.00 -14.04
N SER A 11 3.56 -2.34 -13.47
CA SER A 11 3.26 -0.92 -13.80
C SER A 11 4.23 0.12 -13.22
N GLY A 12 5.25 -0.29 -12.47
CA GLY A 12 6.22 0.60 -11.87
C GLY A 12 5.81 1.23 -10.54
N LYS A 13 4.74 0.75 -9.88
CA LYS A 13 4.30 1.22 -8.55
C LYS A 13 5.41 1.28 -7.52
N SER A 14 6.09 0.17 -7.28
CA SER A 14 7.16 0.06 -6.28
C SER A 14 8.33 0.98 -6.62
N THR A 15 8.59 1.21 -7.91
CA THR A 15 9.59 2.20 -8.37
C THR A 15 9.14 3.63 -8.04
N LEU A 16 7.88 3.97 -8.28
CA LEU A 16 7.32 5.28 -7.92
C LEU A 16 7.30 5.48 -6.39
N ALA A 17 6.84 4.48 -5.64
CA ALA A 17 6.80 4.51 -4.18
C ALA A 17 8.19 4.77 -3.58
N ARG A 18 9.21 4.01 -4.01
CA ARG A 18 10.61 4.22 -3.56
C ARG A 18 11.13 5.62 -3.85
N ARG A 19 10.82 6.18 -5.03
CA ARG A 19 11.21 7.57 -5.37
C ARG A 19 10.51 8.59 -4.47
N LEU A 20 9.24 8.37 -4.13
CA LEU A 20 8.49 9.25 -3.22
C LEU A 20 9.03 9.17 -1.79
N VAL A 21 9.33 7.98 -1.29
CA VAL A 21 9.98 7.74 0.01
C VAL A 21 11.27 8.56 0.11
N GLN A 22 12.17 8.41 -0.87
CA GLN A 22 13.46 9.10 -0.88
C GLN A 22 13.32 10.63 -0.97
N ARG A 23 12.44 11.13 -1.85
CA ARG A 23 12.31 12.57 -2.11
C ARG A 23 11.52 13.32 -1.04
N MET A 24 10.55 12.66 -0.42
CA MET A 24 9.60 13.31 0.48
C MET A 24 9.71 12.81 1.93
N GLN A 25 10.61 11.88 2.23
CA GLN A 25 10.77 11.25 3.55
C GLN A 25 9.44 10.67 4.04
N LEU A 26 8.89 9.74 3.26
CA LEU A 26 7.64 9.03 3.56
C LEU A 26 7.95 7.62 4.04
N GLU A 27 7.09 7.09 4.90
CA GLU A 27 7.07 5.67 5.21
C GLU A 27 6.36 4.90 4.09
N CYS A 28 6.77 3.66 3.83
CA CYS A 28 6.23 2.86 2.72
C CYS A 28 5.61 1.57 3.25
N LEU A 29 4.39 1.28 2.80
CA LEU A 29 3.77 -0.04 2.96
C LEU A 29 3.54 -0.63 1.57
N ASP A 30 4.26 -1.70 1.29
CA ASP A 30 4.00 -2.59 0.18
C ASP A 30 2.91 -3.57 0.59
N LEU A 31 1.75 -3.54 -0.09
CA LEU A 31 0.61 -4.38 0.27
C LEU A 31 0.87 -5.87 0.06
N ASP A 32 1.84 -6.27 -0.77
CA ASP A 32 2.24 -7.67 -0.87
C ASP A 32 2.82 -8.19 0.45
N THR A 33 3.40 -7.34 1.30
CA THR A 33 3.96 -7.76 2.60
C THR A 33 2.90 -8.11 3.65
N ILE A 34 1.65 -7.71 3.45
CA ILE A 34 0.54 -7.94 4.39
C ILE A 34 -0.60 -8.76 3.78
N ALA A 35 -0.54 -9.11 2.50
CA ALA A 35 -1.55 -9.91 1.83
C ALA A 35 -1.42 -11.41 2.13
N TRP A 36 -0.25 -11.88 2.59
CA TRP A 36 0.08 -13.31 2.73
C TRP A 36 0.49 -13.68 4.16
N GLU A 37 0.08 -14.87 4.62
CA GLU A 37 0.38 -15.35 5.98
C GLU A 37 1.90 -15.49 6.18
N PRO A 38 2.47 -14.89 7.25
CA PRO A 38 3.90 -14.98 7.50
C PRO A 38 4.34 -16.43 7.68
N GLY A 39 5.39 -16.84 6.96
CA GLY A 39 5.95 -18.18 7.03
C GLY A 39 5.14 -19.26 6.30
N GLN A 40 4.06 -18.90 5.59
CA GLN A 40 3.29 -19.82 4.76
C GLN A 40 3.39 -19.44 3.29
N ILE A 41 3.51 -20.45 2.43
CA ILE A 41 3.61 -20.23 0.98
C ILE A 41 2.21 -20.09 0.40
N ALA A 42 1.94 -18.95 -0.24
CA ALA A 42 0.72 -18.68 -1.01
C ALA A 42 -0.60 -18.83 -0.21
N VAL A 43 -0.56 -18.64 1.11
CA VAL A 43 -1.76 -18.60 1.95
C VAL A 43 -2.17 -17.14 2.14
N PRO A 44 -3.31 -16.70 1.58
CA PRO A 44 -3.77 -15.32 1.76
C PRO A 44 -4.16 -15.08 3.21
N ARG A 45 -3.79 -13.93 3.76
CA ARG A 45 -4.28 -13.51 5.08
C ARG A 45 -5.77 -13.23 5.02
N SER A 46 -6.41 -13.34 6.19
CA SER A 46 -7.77 -12.84 6.37
C SER A 46 -7.86 -11.38 5.89
N PRO A 47 -8.86 -11.02 5.05
CA PRO A 47 -9.07 -9.64 4.62
C PRO A 47 -9.21 -8.66 5.78
N HIS A 48 -9.74 -9.12 6.92
CA HIS A 48 -9.86 -8.32 8.12
C HIS A 48 -8.49 -8.01 8.73
N ALA A 49 -7.64 -9.02 8.89
CA ALA A 49 -6.30 -8.86 9.47
C ALA A 49 -5.41 -7.96 8.59
N ALA A 50 -5.43 -8.16 7.27
CA ALA A 50 -4.70 -7.30 6.34
C ALA A 50 -5.21 -5.85 6.37
N ALA A 51 -6.53 -5.64 6.47
CA ALA A 51 -7.11 -4.30 6.61
C ALA A 51 -6.72 -3.62 7.93
N GLU A 52 -6.63 -4.37 9.04
CA GLU A 52 -6.15 -3.83 10.30
C GLU A 52 -4.69 -3.39 10.23
N ASP A 53 -3.83 -4.13 9.53
CA ASP A 53 -2.43 -3.74 9.36
C ASP A 53 -2.29 -2.47 8.50
N VAL A 54 -3.13 -2.30 7.47
CA VAL A 54 -3.22 -1.02 6.74
C VAL A 54 -3.62 0.13 7.68
N ARG A 55 -4.69 -0.04 8.48
CA ARG A 55 -5.13 1.00 9.44
C ARG A 55 -4.05 1.33 10.46
N ARG A 56 -3.39 0.30 11.00
CA ARG A 56 -2.30 0.45 11.96
C ARG A 56 -1.17 1.26 11.37
N PHE A 57 -0.68 0.87 10.19
CA PHE A 57 0.36 1.60 9.47
C PHE A 57 -0.02 3.07 9.23
N CYS A 58 -1.24 3.31 8.73
CA CYS A 58 -1.75 4.67 8.50
C CYS A 58 -1.81 5.52 9.77
N THR A 59 -2.11 4.90 10.92
CA THR A 59 -2.25 5.56 12.22
C THR A 59 -0.90 5.84 12.86
N THR A 60 0.05 4.90 12.74
CA THR A 60 1.38 5.01 13.33
C THR A 60 2.28 6.02 12.60
N HIS A 61 2.08 6.20 11.29
CA HIS A 61 2.95 7.06 10.48
C HIS A 61 2.26 8.35 10.04
N ARG A 62 2.86 9.51 10.36
CA ARG A 62 2.32 10.83 10.00
C ARG A 62 2.33 11.12 8.50
N ARG A 63 3.23 10.50 7.73
CA ARG A 63 3.37 10.69 6.28
C ARG A 63 3.76 9.37 5.65
N TRP A 64 3.05 8.96 4.61
CA TRP A 64 3.25 7.64 4.05
C TRP A 64 2.86 7.53 2.57
N VAL A 65 3.36 6.48 1.95
CA VAL A 65 2.90 5.93 0.68
C VAL A 65 2.50 4.46 0.90
N ILE A 66 1.32 4.08 0.41
CA ILE A 66 0.87 2.69 0.33
C ILE A 66 0.81 2.32 -1.15
N GLU A 67 1.29 1.15 -1.53
CA GLU A 67 1.29 0.72 -2.92
C GLU A 67 0.88 -0.75 -3.08
N GLY A 68 0.16 -1.07 -4.16
CA GLY A 68 -0.19 -2.44 -4.50
C GLY A 68 -1.28 -2.55 -5.57
N CYS A 69 -1.74 -3.77 -5.84
CA CYS A 69 -2.85 -4.06 -6.75
C CYS A 69 -4.17 -4.41 -6.02
N TYR A 70 -4.14 -4.52 -4.69
CA TYR A 70 -5.30 -4.91 -3.89
C TYR A 70 -6.21 -3.71 -3.61
N ALA A 71 -7.19 -3.48 -4.51
CA ALA A 71 -8.12 -2.35 -4.39
C ALA A 71 -8.87 -2.32 -3.04
N SER A 72 -9.20 -3.48 -2.48
CA SER A 72 -9.85 -3.60 -1.16
C SER A 72 -8.97 -3.06 -0.04
N LEU A 73 -7.67 -3.36 -0.04
CA LEU A 73 -6.72 -2.86 0.96
C LEU A 73 -6.37 -1.38 0.74
N ILE A 74 -6.22 -0.95 -0.51
CA ILE A 74 -6.06 0.47 -0.85
C ILE A 74 -7.25 1.29 -0.33
N ARG A 75 -8.48 0.77 -0.47
CA ARG A 75 -9.69 1.46 -0.02
C ARG A 75 -9.70 1.71 1.49
N VAL A 76 -9.09 0.84 2.30
CA VAL A 76 -8.95 1.05 3.75
C VAL A 76 -8.19 2.34 4.05
N SER A 77 -7.18 2.65 3.24
CA SER A 77 -6.40 3.88 3.42
C SER A 77 -7.22 5.16 3.18
N PHE A 78 -8.41 5.08 2.57
CA PHE A 78 -9.25 6.26 2.26
C PHE A 78 -9.83 6.94 3.50
N GLU A 79 -9.88 6.23 4.63
CA GLU A 79 -10.17 6.79 5.96
C GLU A 79 -9.23 7.98 6.29
N PHE A 80 -8.03 7.99 5.70
CA PHE A 80 -6.97 8.98 5.91
C PHE A 80 -6.81 9.97 4.75
N GLN A 81 -7.80 10.02 3.84
CA GLN A 81 -7.87 10.96 2.72
C GLN A 81 -6.57 11.08 1.88
N PRO A 82 -6.01 9.95 1.39
CA PRO A 82 -4.80 9.98 0.59
C PRO A 82 -5.07 10.54 -0.81
N ARG A 83 -4.00 11.04 -1.43
CA ARG A 83 -3.98 11.24 -2.87
C ARG A 83 -3.86 9.87 -3.54
N LEU A 84 -4.89 9.45 -4.25
CA LEU A 84 -4.85 8.24 -5.07
C LEU A 84 -4.09 8.53 -6.38
N VAL A 85 -3.11 7.69 -6.67
CA VAL A 85 -2.39 7.64 -7.94
C VAL A 85 -2.68 6.30 -8.59
N PHE A 86 -3.34 6.33 -9.74
CA PHE A 86 -3.58 5.12 -10.53
C PHE A 86 -2.53 5.01 -11.65
N LEU A 87 -1.74 3.94 -11.61
CA LEU A 87 -0.71 3.62 -12.60
C LEU A 87 -1.22 2.54 -13.55
N ASN A 88 -1.61 2.98 -14.75
CA ASN A 88 -2.08 2.13 -15.84
C ASN A 88 -1.16 2.27 -17.06
N PRO A 89 -0.16 1.39 -17.24
CA PRO A 89 0.55 1.28 -18.50
C PRO A 89 -0.42 0.58 -19.47
N GLY A 90 -0.75 1.25 -20.57
CA GLY A 90 -1.80 0.83 -21.51
C GLY A 90 -1.68 -0.58 -22.06
#